data_AF-A0A920DQG4-F1
#
_entry.id   AF-A0A920DQG4-F1
#
_cell.length_a   1.000
_cell.length_b   1.000
_cell.length_c   1.000
_cell.angle_alpha   90.00
_cell.angle_beta   90.00
_cell.angle_gamma   90.00
#
_symmetry.space_group_name_H-M   'P 1'
#
loop_
_entity.id
_entity.type
_entity.pdbx_description
1 polymer ?
#
loop_
_entity_poly.entity_id
_entity_poly.type
_entity_poly.pdbx_seq_one_letter_code
_entity_poly.pdbx_strand_id
1 'polypeptide(L)'
;MNILTKGINNKEEVTFSQNVGNNGFLRSTLGYNSGKLNNGWGYSLAASYKRGNGWVDQTWTEGFFYFMKIQKKFNNHSLSFTAFGAPQEHGQRSYKKEISLYDMDYAASLGIDTTGVDGDYGLRYNEHWGELNRYTVNFDENNNPIDTVFAQDEIVNEKMNYYHKPQLSLNHLWSVNKKMVISNVLYASLGNGGGTGVTPSLTSANFNDNRQIDFQSIYDRNSGNTRDSF
;
A
#
# COMPACT_ATOMS: atom_id res chain seq x y z
N MET A 1 -16.23 10.06 -13.02
CA MET A 1 -16.47 10.11 -11.55
C MET A 1 -16.24 11.54 -11.08
N ASN A 2 -17.14 12.11 -10.28
CA ASN A 2 -17.01 13.47 -9.72
C ASN A 2 -16.98 13.36 -8.19
N ILE A 3 -15.99 13.96 -7.55
CA ILE A 3 -15.82 13.92 -6.09
C ILE A 3 -16.15 15.31 -5.55
N LEU A 4 -17.30 15.43 -4.88
CA LEU A 4 -17.69 16.65 -4.19
C LEU A 4 -17.18 16.61 -2.75
N THR A 5 -16.22 17.46 -2.43
CA THR A 5 -15.67 17.57 -1.09
C THR A 5 -16.56 18.46 -0.22
N LYS A 6 -16.71 18.13 1.07
CA LYS A 6 -17.47 18.96 2.02
C LYS A 6 -16.92 20.41 1.96
N GLY A 7 -17.82 21.35 1.69
CA GLY A 7 -17.49 22.77 1.66
C GLY A 7 -17.23 23.31 3.06
N ILE A 8 -16.46 24.40 3.13
CA ILE A 8 -16.20 25.09 4.40
C ILE A 8 -17.37 26.02 4.81
N ASN A 9 -18.44 26.05 4.01
CA ASN A 9 -19.71 26.66 4.42
C ASN A 9 -20.53 25.75 5.37
N ASN A 10 -20.06 24.54 5.65
CA ASN A 10 -20.70 23.64 6.61
C ASN A 10 -20.46 24.14 8.05
N LYS A 11 -21.22 23.60 9.01
CA LYS A 11 -21.02 23.89 10.44
C LYS A 11 -19.70 23.29 10.91
N GLU A 12 -19.20 23.82 12.03
CA GLU A 12 -18.09 23.19 12.74
C GLU A 12 -18.44 21.75 13.11
N GLU A 13 -17.55 20.82 12.78
CA GLU A 13 -17.79 19.39 12.93
C GLU A 13 -16.46 18.67 13.14
N VAL A 14 -16.41 17.81 14.16
CA VAL A 14 -15.38 16.78 14.32
C VAL A 14 -16.05 15.44 14.03
N THR A 15 -15.42 14.64 13.19
CA THR A 15 -15.90 13.28 12.86
C THR A 15 -14.82 12.28 13.17
N PHE A 16 -15.20 11.21 13.86
CA PHE A 16 -14.36 10.05 14.09
C PHE A 16 -15.13 8.81 13.65
N SER A 17 -14.46 7.91 12.95
CA SER A 17 -15.05 6.64 12.51
C SER A 17 -14.00 5.53 12.63
N GLN A 18 -14.42 4.42 13.22
CA GLN A 18 -13.65 3.20 13.31
C GLN A 18 -14.40 2.09 12.58
N ASN A 19 -13.73 1.44 11.63
CA ASN A 19 -14.27 0.30 10.90
C ASN A 19 -13.41 -0.92 11.24
N VAL A 20 -14.06 -2.02 11.55
CA VAL A 20 -13.45 -3.33 11.82
C VAL A 20 -14.11 -4.33 10.89
N GLY A 21 -13.33 -5.24 10.31
CA GLY A 21 -13.83 -6.26 9.41
C GLY A 21 -13.09 -7.58 9.55
N ASN A 22 -13.39 -8.51 8.65
CA ASN A 22 -12.68 -9.78 8.57
C ASN A 22 -11.21 -9.59 8.16
N ASN A 23 -10.40 -10.63 8.36
CA ASN A 23 -9.00 -10.69 7.92
C ASN A 23 -8.14 -9.51 8.43
N GLY A 24 -8.30 -9.15 9.71
CA GLY A 24 -7.53 -8.06 10.32
C GLY A 24 -7.84 -6.66 9.76
N PHE A 25 -8.94 -6.50 9.02
CA PHE A 25 -9.31 -5.21 8.45
C PHE A 25 -9.61 -4.19 9.56
N LEU A 26 -8.90 -3.08 9.51
CA LEU A 26 -9.07 -1.95 10.41
C LEU A 26 -8.95 -0.65 9.61
N ARG A 27 -9.90 0.26 9.81
CA ARG A 27 -9.81 1.62 9.26
C ARG A 27 -10.25 2.66 10.28
N SER A 28 -9.34 3.57 10.60
CA SER A 28 -9.59 4.71 11.47
C SER A 28 -9.64 5.97 10.62
N THR A 29 -10.68 6.78 10.78
CA THR A 29 -10.88 8.02 10.04
C THR A 29 -11.15 9.15 11.01
N LEU A 30 -10.45 10.27 10.81
CA LEU A 30 -10.66 11.52 11.53
C LEU A 30 -10.94 12.62 10.50
N GLY A 31 -11.93 13.45 10.79
CA GLY A 31 -12.26 14.62 9.99
C GLY A 31 -12.53 15.80 10.88
N TYR A 32 -12.09 16.97 10.44
CA TYR A 32 -12.37 18.25 11.08
C TYR A 32 -12.84 19.24 10.03
N ASN A 33 -13.88 19.99 10.34
CA ASN A 33 -14.31 21.14 9.57
C ASN A 33 -14.57 22.28 10.56
N SER A 34 -13.91 23.42 10.38
CA SER A 34 -14.16 24.59 11.23
C SER A 34 -15.45 25.32 10.86
N GLY A 35 -16.02 24.99 9.70
CA GLY A 35 -16.95 25.88 9.02
C GLY A 35 -16.31 27.24 8.68
N LYS A 36 -17.16 28.22 8.39
CA LYS A 36 -16.71 29.59 8.09
C LYS A 36 -16.50 30.36 9.39
N LEU A 37 -15.25 30.71 9.67
CA LEU A 37 -14.89 31.55 10.81
C LEU A 37 -15.23 33.03 10.55
N ASN A 38 -15.44 33.77 11.64
CA ASN A 38 -15.81 35.19 11.59
C ASN A 38 -14.76 36.06 10.90
N ASN A 39 -13.48 35.68 11.01
CA ASN A 39 -12.37 36.36 10.34
C ASN A 39 -12.26 36.02 8.85
N GLY A 40 -13.21 35.28 8.27
CA GLY A 40 -13.25 34.90 6.85
C GLY A 40 -12.37 33.69 6.49
N TRP A 41 -11.71 33.07 7.47
CA TRP A 41 -11.00 31.81 7.28
C TRP A 41 -11.93 30.61 7.36
N GLY A 42 -11.44 29.48 6.87
CA GLY A 42 -12.10 28.20 7.05
C GLY A 42 -11.16 27.05 6.70
N TYR A 43 -11.31 25.95 7.43
CA TYR A 43 -10.44 24.79 7.38
C TYR A 43 -11.28 23.51 7.25
N SER A 44 -10.88 22.60 6.38
CA SER A 44 -11.40 21.24 6.34
C SER A 44 -10.24 20.27 6.19
N LEU A 45 -10.08 19.39 7.18
CA LEU A 45 -9.02 18.42 7.29
C LEU A 45 -9.66 17.03 7.38
N ALA A 46 -9.06 16.04 6.72
CA ALA A 46 -9.41 14.65 6.95
C ALA A 46 -8.18 13.77 6.80
N ALA A 47 -8.11 12.74 7.64
CA ALA A 47 -7.09 11.71 7.58
C ALA A 47 -7.75 10.34 7.78
N SER A 48 -7.26 9.32 7.09
CA SER A 48 -7.73 7.96 7.26
C SER A 48 -6.58 6.98 7.10
N TYR A 49 -6.39 6.10 8.06
CA TYR A 49 -5.46 4.98 7.96
C TYR A 49 -6.24 3.67 7.87
N LYS A 50 -5.85 2.81 6.93
CA LYS A 50 -6.45 1.52 6.63
C LYS A 50 -5.35 0.47 6.63
N ARG A 51 -5.60 -0.65 7.30
CA ARG A 51 -4.78 -1.87 7.22
C ARG A 51 -5.67 -3.10 7.10
N GLY A 52 -5.15 -4.19 6.57
CA GLY A 52 -5.81 -5.49 6.58
C GLY A 52 -4.94 -6.57 5.95
N ASN A 53 -5.10 -7.81 6.38
CA ASN A 53 -4.24 -8.92 5.95
C ASN A 53 -4.67 -9.52 4.60
N GLY A 54 -5.90 -9.25 4.16
CA GLY A 54 -6.48 -9.88 2.97
C GLY A 54 -6.96 -11.31 3.26
N TRP A 55 -7.82 -11.85 2.37
CA TRP A 55 -8.30 -13.23 2.52
C TRP A 55 -7.29 -14.26 1.99
N VAL A 56 -6.53 -13.89 0.96
CA VAL A 56 -5.42 -14.68 0.40
C VAL A 56 -4.15 -14.36 1.20
N ASP A 57 -3.32 -15.36 1.45
CA ASP A 57 -2.11 -15.20 2.26
C ASP A 57 -1.17 -14.16 1.65
N GLN A 58 -0.63 -13.30 2.52
CA GLN A 58 0.26 -12.20 2.16
C GLN A 58 -0.27 -11.21 1.11
N THR A 59 -1.60 -11.15 0.91
CA THR A 59 -2.26 -10.08 0.13
C THR A 59 -2.73 -8.94 1.02
N TRP A 60 -1.88 -8.57 1.98
CA TRP A 60 -2.16 -7.48 2.88
C TRP A 60 -2.30 -6.16 2.14
N THR A 61 -3.03 -5.22 2.74
CA THR A 61 -3.25 -3.87 2.20
C THR A 61 -3.02 -2.87 3.31
N GLU A 62 -2.23 -1.86 3.01
CA GLU A 62 -2.07 -0.67 3.82
C GLU A 62 -2.37 0.57 2.98
N GLY A 63 -2.98 1.56 3.61
CA GLY A 63 -3.33 2.78 2.92
C GLY A 63 -3.54 3.92 3.89
N PHE A 64 -2.96 5.06 3.55
CA PHE A 64 -3.25 6.30 4.21
C PHE A 64 -3.96 7.23 3.24
N PHE A 65 -4.83 8.09 3.76
CA PHE A 65 -5.50 9.14 3.02
C PHE A 65 -5.39 10.40 3.82
N TYR A 66 -5.11 11.50 3.13
CA TYR A 66 -5.16 12.83 3.69
C TYR A 66 -5.87 13.79 2.75
N PHE A 67 -6.56 14.73 3.35
CA PHE A 67 -7.22 15.83 2.68
C PHE A 67 -7.07 17.08 3.54
N MET A 68 -6.71 18.17 2.91
CA MET A 68 -6.63 19.48 3.51
C MET A 68 -7.21 20.51 2.54
N LYS A 69 -8.08 21.36 3.06
CA LYS A 69 -8.60 22.53 2.37
C LYS A 69 -8.56 23.71 3.31
N ILE A 70 -7.93 24.78 2.85
CA ILE A 70 -7.83 26.05 3.55
C ILE A 70 -8.45 27.11 2.65
N GLN A 71 -9.39 27.88 3.17
CA GLN A 71 -10.02 28.98 2.43
C GLN A 71 -9.95 30.27 3.22
N LYS A 72 -9.71 31.37 2.50
CA LYS A 72 -9.78 32.72 3.00
C LYS A 72 -10.66 33.57 2.08
N LYS A 73 -11.76 34.08 2.62
CA LYS A 73 -12.57 35.11 1.98
C LYS A 73 -12.16 36.48 2.54
N PHE A 74 -11.91 37.43 1.65
CA PHE A 74 -11.54 38.80 1.99
C PHE A 74 -12.05 39.74 0.90
N ASN A 75 -12.79 40.78 1.28
CA ASN A 75 -13.44 41.71 0.34
C ASN A 75 -14.21 40.93 -0.74
N ASN A 76 -13.87 41.17 -2.01
CA ASN A 76 -14.46 40.51 -3.17
C ASN A 76 -13.65 39.29 -3.65
N HIS A 77 -12.70 38.80 -2.84
CA HIS A 77 -11.84 37.68 -3.16
C HIS A 77 -12.14 36.46 -2.30
N SER A 78 -11.96 35.29 -2.89
CA SER A 78 -11.93 33.99 -2.22
C SER A 78 -10.73 33.22 -2.71
N LEU A 79 -9.75 33.02 -1.83
CA LEU A 79 -8.60 32.17 -2.07
C LEU A 79 -8.84 30.82 -1.39
N SER A 80 -8.63 29.72 -2.09
CA SER A 80 -8.67 28.38 -1.51
C SER A 80 -7.51 27.53 -1.97
N PHE A 81 -6.81 26.94 -1.02
CA PHE A 81 -5.82 25.91 -1.24
C PHE A 81 -6.43 24.56 -0.90
N THR A 82 -6.22 23.54 -1.74
CA THR A 82 -6.61 22.15 -1.48
C THR A 82 -5.43 21.23 -1.78
N ALA A 83 -5.19 20.28 -0.89
CA ALA A 83 -4.19 19.24 -1.04
C ALA A 83 -4.81 17.91 -0.61
N PHE A 84 -4.68 16.87 -1.43
CA PHE A 84 -5.10 15.53 -1.04
C PHE A 84 -4.29 14.45 -1.73
N GLY A 85 -4.23 13.29 -1.11
CA GLY A 85 -3.55 12.12 -1.65
C GLY A 85 -3.91 10.88 -0.85
N ALA A 86 -3.63 9.73 -1.45
CA ALA A 86 -3.87 8.43 -0.83
C ALA A 86 -2.70 7.49 -1.14
N PRO A 87 -1.57 7.56 -0.39
CA PRO A 87 -0.54 6.54 -0.54
C PRO A 87 -1.11 5.18 -0.13
N GLN A 88 -0.91 4.18 -0.97
CA GLN A 88 -1.34 2.82 -0.72
C GLN A 88 -0.25 1.84 -1.11
N GLU A 89 -0.24 0.70 -0.42
CA GLU A 89 0.61 -0.43 -0.68
C GLU A 89 -0.17 -1.73 -0.44
N HIS A 90 0.07 -2.74 -1.26
CA HIS A 90 -0.53 -4.05 -1.05
C HIS A 90 0.26 -5.17 -1.72
N GLY A 91 0.21 -6.34 -1.09
CA GLY A 91 0.62 -7.60 -1.71
C GLY A 91 -0.35 -8.01 -2.83
N GLN A 92 0.11 -8.84 -3.76
CA GLN A 92 -0.69 -9.34 -4.87
C GLN A 92 -0.57 -10.85 -5.01
N ARG A 93 -1.67 -11.48 -5.43
CA ARG A 93 -1.64 -12.82 -6.03
C ARG A 93 -1.87 -12.68 -7.53
N SER A 94 -0.80 -12.73 -8.30
CA SER A 94 -0.83 -12.49 -9.74
C SER A 94 -1.06 -13.78 -10.51
N TYR A 95 -1.60 -13.64 -11.73
CA TYR A 95 -1.86 -14.74 -12.65
C TYR A 95 -2.91 -15.75 -12.17
N LYS A 96 -3.52 -16.44 -13.13
CA LYS A 96 -4.40 -17.57 -12.84
C LYS A 96 -3.54 -18.81 -12.68
N LYS A 97 -3.92 -19.67 -11.76
CA LYS A 97 -3.28 -20.97 -11.54
C LYS A 97 -4.26 -22.10 -11.77
N GLU A 98 -3.70 -23.28 -11.96
CA GLU A 98 -4.45 -24.52 -12.12
C GLU A 98 -5.26 -24.81 -10.85
N ILE A 99 -6.41 -25.45 -11.01
CA ILE A 99 -7.31 -25.78 -9.89
C ILE A 99 -6.62 -26.74 -8.92
N SER A 100 -5.86 -27.71 -9.45
CA SER A 100 -5.07 -28.70 -8.71
C SER A 100 -4.08 -28.07 -7.72
N LEU A 101 -3.60 -26.85 -7.99
CA LEU A 101 -2.74 -26.11 -7.07
C LEU A 101 -3.44 -25.82 -5.73
N TYR A 102 -4.75 -25.55 -5.77
CA TYR A 102 -5.52 -25.14 -4.61
C TYR A 102 -6.34 -26.27 -3.99
N ASP A 103 -6.89 -27.16 -4.82
CA ASP A 103 -7.77 -28.25 -4.42
C ASP A 103 -7.69 -29.38 -5.47
N MET A 104 -7.01 -30.46 -5.11
CA MET A 104 -6.81 -31.59 -6.02
C MET A 104 -8.08 -32.43 -6.20
N ASP A 105 -8.84 -32.65 -5.13
CA ASP A 105 -10.06 -33.46 -5.17
C ASP A 105 -11.10 -32.81 -6.07
N TYR A 106 -11.26 -31.49 -5.97
CA TYR A 106 -12.13 -30.73 -6.83
C TYR A 106 -11.64 -30.75 -8.29
N ALA A 107 -10.33 -30.61 -8.53
CA ALA A 107 -9.77 -30.75 -9.87
C ALA A 107 -10.07 -32.13 -10.48
N ALA A 108 -9.86 -33.21 -9.72
CA ALA A 108 -10.15 -34.58 -10.14
C ALA A 108 -11.65 -34.77 -10.43
N SER A 109 -12.53 -34.18 -9.63
CA SER A 109 -13.99 -34.23 -9.86
C SER A 109 -14.42 -33.57 -11.17
N LEU A 110 -13.63 -32.60 -11.66
CA LEU A 110 -13.82 -31.93 -12.96
C LEU A 110 -13.15 -32.68 -14.12
N GLY A 111 -12.56 -33.85 -13.87
CA GLY A 111 -11.90 -34.69 -14.88
C GLY A 111 -10.46 -34.28 -15.19
N ILE A 112 -9.81 -33.50 -14.33
CA ILE A 112 -8.39 -33.16 -14.45
C ILE A 112 -7.57 -34.29 -13.82
N ASP A 113 -6.60 -34.84 -14.55
CA ASP A 113 -5.66 -35.82 -13.98
C ASP A 113 -4.71 -35.12 -13.01
N THR A 114 -4.77 -35.50 -11.74
CA THR A 114 -3.95 -34.95 -10.65
C THR A 114 -2.79 -35.88 -10.26
N THR A 115 -2.61 -36.99 -10.98
CA THR A 115 -1.58 -37.99 -10.65
C THR A 115 -0.18 -37.42 -10.78
N GLY A 116 0.58 -37.38 -9.67
CA GLY A 116 1.96 -36.86 -9.67
C GLY A 116 2.06 -35.34 -9.83
N VAL A 117 0.94 -34.63 -9.70
CA VAL A 117 0.91 -33.16 -9.67
C VAL A 117 1.14 -32.69 -8.24
N ASP A 118 1.86 -31.58 -8.12
CA ASP A 118 2.09 -30.88 -6.85
C ASP A 118 1.06 -29.74 -6.66
N GLY A 119 0.46 -29.64 -5.48
CA GLY A 119 -0.70 -28.78 -5.22
C GLY A 119 -1.42 -29.07 -3.89
N ASP A 120 -2.72 -28.81 -3.86
CA ASP A 120 -3.57 -28.89 -2.66
C ASP A 120 -3.18 -27.94 -1.50
N TYR A 121 -2.61 -26.78 -1.85
CA TYR A 121 -2.18 -25.80 -0.84
C TYR A 121 -3.32 -24.99 -0.22
N GLY A 122 -4.56 -25.24 -0.65
CA GLY A 122 -5.75 -24.56 -0.16
C GLY A 122 -6.03 -23.22 -0.84
N LEU A 123 -7.28 -22.77 -0.74
CA LEU A 123 -7.81 -21.64 -1.49
C LEU A 123 -7.12 -20.28 -1.18
N ARG A 124 -6.52 -20.16 0.00
CA ARG A 124 -5.80 -18.95 0.45
C ARG A 124 -4.36 -18.87 -0.05
N TYR A 125 -3.83 -19.97 -0.59
CA TYR A 125 -2.45 -20.05 -1.01
C TYR A 125 -2.07 -18.94 -2.00
N ASN A 126 -0.88 -18.41 -1.78
CA ASN A 126 -0.24 -17.40 -2.61
C ASN A 126 1.23 -17.81 -2.79
N GLU A 127 1.67 -17.93 -4.04
CA GLU A 127 3.06 -18.29 -4.37
C GLU A 127 4.01 -17.10 -4.31
N HIS A 128 3.50 -15.86 -4.26
CA HIS A 128 4.32 -14.65 -4.42
C HIS A 128 4.98 -14.18 -3.12
N TRP A 129 5.11 -15.03 -2.11
CA TRP A 129 5.75 -14.67 -0.85
C TRP A 129 6.65 -15.78 -0.33
N GLY A 130 7.50 -15.40 0.62
CA GLY A 130 8.37 -16.31 1.36
C GLY A 130 9.03 -15.61 2.54
N GLU A 131 9.76 -16.38 3.34
CA GLU A 131 10.49 -15.89 4.50
C GLU A 131 11.93 -15.53 4.13
N LEU A 132 12.46 -14.49 4.76
CA LEU A 132 13.84 -14.07 4.61
C LEU A 132 14.43 -13.72 5.98
N ASN A 133 15.55 -14.33 6.31
CA ASN A 133 16.40 -13.91 7.40
C ASN A 133 17.63 -13.18 6.85
N ARG A 134 17.73 -11.89 7.15
CA ARG A 134 18.93 -11.11 6.82
C ARG A 134 19.97 -11.35 7.90
N TYR A 135 21.23 -11.52 7.51
CA TYR A 135 22.33 -11.65 8.45
C TYR A 135 23.52 -10.77 8.07
N THR A 136 24.37 -10.51 9.05
CA THR A 136 25.68 -9.87 8.88
C THR A 136 26.76 -10.83 9.41
N VAL A 137 27.78 -11.08 8.59
CA VAL A 137 28.95 -11.87 9.00
C VAL A 137 30.03 -10.90 9.47
N ASN A 138 30.48 -11.08 10.71
CA ASN A 138 31.62 -10.37 11.27
C ASN A 138 32.88 -11.13 10.90
N PHE A 139 33.92 -10.40 10.51
CA PHE A 139 35.22 -10.96 10.16
C PHE A 139 36.30 -10.45 11.11
N ASP A 140 37.32 -11.27 11.37
CA ASP A 140 38.53 -10.84 12.07
C ASP A 140 39.44 -9.98 11.16
N GLU A 141 40.56 -9.50 11.72
CA GLU A 141 41.57 -8.72 10.99
C GLU A 141 42.21 -9.48 9.81
N ASN A 142 42.09 -10.81 9.78
CA ASN A 142 42.60 -11.68 8.72
C ASN A 142 41.52 -12.12 7.73
N ASN A 143 40.32 -11.52 7.80
CA ASN A 143 39.18 -11.82 6.94
C ASN A 143 38.61 -13.25 7.11
N ASN A 144 38.80 -13.86 8.28
CA ASN A 144 38.10 -15.10 8.66
C ASN A 144 36.76 -14.75 9.31
N PRO A 145 35.66 -15.46 8.99
CA PRO A 145 34.38 -15.25 9.64
C PRO A 145 34.47 -15.67 11.11
N ILE A 146 34.05 -14.78 12.02
CA ILE A 146 34.09 -15.01 13.47
C ILE A 146 32.71 -15.18 14.10
N ASP A 147 31.68 -14.55 13.53
CA ASP A 147 30.32 -14.56 14.07
C ASP A 147 29.32 -14.18 12.97
N THR A 148 28.11 -14.74 13.05
CA THR A 148 26.98 -14.38 12.18
C THR A 148 25.85 -13.84 13.03
N VAL A 149 25.54 -12.55 12.85
CA VAL A 149 24.43 -11.90 13.54
C VAL A 149 23.18 -11.98 12.65
N PHE A 150 22.20 -12.74 13.12
CA PHE A 150 20.90 -12.91 12.45
C PHE A 150 19.92 -11.79 12.82
N ALA A 151 19.21 -11.27 11.83
CA ALA A 151 18.08 -10.39 12.04
C ALA A 151 16.82 -11.19 12.39
N GLN A 152 15.72 -10.49 12.62
CA GLN A 152 14.41 -11.11 12.72
C GLN A 152 13.96 -11.61 11.34
N ASP A 153 13.29 -12.76 11.29
CA ASP A 153 12.65 -13.25 10.08
C ASP A 153 11.61 -12.26 9.57
N GLU A 154 11.70 -11.91 8.30
CA GLU A 154 10.73 -11.05 7.63
C GLU A 154 10.00 -11.81 6.52
N ILE A 155 8.72 -11.48 6.34
CA ILE A 155 7.93 -11.99 5.22
C ILE A 155 8.07 -11.03 4.06
N VAL A 156 8.54 -11.53 2.93
CA VAL A 156 8.77 -10.75 1.72
C VAL A 156 7.77 -11.15 0.65
N ASN A 157 7.22 -10.15 -0.04
CA ASN A 157 6.37 -10.35 -1.22
C ASN A 157 7.16 -10.04 -2.49
N GLU A 158 7.19 -11.01 -3.41
CA GLU A 158 7.70 -10.84 -4.77
C GLU A 158 6.85 -9.85 -5.56
N LYS A 159 5.53 -9.84 -5.33
CA LYS A 159 4.58 -8.93 -5.98
C LYS A 159 3.92 -8.02 -4.97
N MET A 160 4.47 -6.83 -4.85
CA MET A 160 3.89 -5.73 -4.10
C MET A 160 3.65 -4.57 -5.05
N ASN A 161 2.58 -3.81 -4.83
CA ASN A 161 2.29 -2.60 -5.60
C ASN A 161 2.11 -1.45 -4.63
N TYR A 162 2.77 -0.33 -4.92
CA TYR A 162 2.63 0.90 -4.16
C TYR A 162 2.34 2.05 -5.11
N TYR A 163 1.50 2.99 -4.66
CA TYR A 163 1.13 4.13 -5.47
C TYR A 163 0.76 5.33 -4.61
N HIS A 164 1.28 6.49 -5.00
CA HIS A 164 0.94 7.76 -4.41
C HIS A 164 0.95 8.87 -5.46
N LYS A 165 -0.16 9.59 -5.62
CA LYS A 165 -0.25 10.75 -6.52
C LYS A 165 -1.01 11.89 -5.85
N PRO A 166 -0.31 12.75 -5.07
CA PRO A 166 -0.89 13.95 -4.50
C PRO A 166 -1.45 14.87 -5.58
N GLN A 167 -2.53 15.57 -5.23
CA GLN A 167 -3.11 16.63 -6.02
C GLN A 167 -3.17 17.90 -5.18
N LEU A 168 -2.62 18.97 -5.73
CA LEU A 168 -2.58 20.30 -5.13
C LEU A 168 -3.32 21.27 -6.06
N SER A 169 -4.19 22.09 -5.49
CA SER A 169 -4.89 23.14 -6.24
C SER A 169 -4.96 24.43 -5.45
N LEU A 170 -4.61 25.54 -6.09
CA LEU A 170 -4.85 26.89 -5.60
C LEU A 170 -5.88 27.55 -6.49
N ASN A 171 -7.04 27.88 -5.93
CA ASN A 171 -8.12 28.57 -6.63
C ASN A 171 -8.27 29.97 -6.06
N HIS A 172 -8.32 30.98 -6.94
CA HIS A 172 -8.59 32.36 -6.61
C HIS A 172 -9.81 32.85 -7.40
N LEU A 173 -10.86 33.19 -6.69
CA LEU A 173 -12.07 33.78 -7.24
C LEU A 173 -12.10 35.26 -6.87
N TRP A 174 -12.27 36.14 -7.86
CA TRP A 174 -12.39 37.58 -7.70
C TRP A 174 -13.68 38.08 -8.33
N SER A 175 -14.60 38.56 -7.51
CA SER A 175 -15.84 39.20 -7.97
C SER A 175 -15.58 40.69 -8.23
N VAL A 176 -15.22 41.04 -9.46
CA VAL A 176 -14.93 42.44 -9.84
C VAL A 176 -16.17 43.31 -9.66
N ASN A 177 -17.33 42.80 -10.08
CA ASN A 177 -18.63 43.42 -9.88
C ASN A 177 -19.74 42.36 -9.97
N LYS A 178 -21.01 42.76 -9.86
CA LYS A 178 -22.17 41.84 -9.87
C LYS A 178 -22.32 41.00 -11.15
N LYS A 179 -21.62 41.36 -12.24
CA LYS A 179 -21.70 40.70 -13.55
C LYS A 179 -20.39 40.03 -13.97
N MET A 180 -19.29 40.25 -13.24
CA MET A 180 -17.95 39.78 -13.64
C MET A 180 -17.24 39.12 -12.46
N VAL A 181 -16.89 37.85 -12.65
CA VAL A 181 -16.06 37.05 -11.74
C VAL A 181 -14.89 36.49 -12.52
N ILE A 182 -13.67 36.71 -12.01
CA ILE A 182 -12.44 36.14 -12.55
C ILE A 182 -12.06 34.94 -11.68
N SER A 183 -11.74 33.81 -12.32
CA SER A 183 -11.30 32.58 -11.65
C SER A 183 -9.92 32.18 -12.14
N ASN A 184 -8.93 32.19 -11.25
CA ASN A 184 -7.59 31.67 -11.51
C ASN A 184 -7.43 30.34 -10.78
N VAL A 185 -6.91 29.34 -11.49
CA VAL A 185 -6.68 28.00 -10.94
C VAL A 185 -5.26 27.58 -11.28
N LEU A 186 -4.47 27.27 -10.26
CA LEU A 186 -3.17 26.64 -10.39
C LEU A 186 -3.26 25.22 -9.85
N TYR A 187 -2.78 24.25 -10.62
CA TYR A 187 -2.85 22.83 -10.28
C TYR A 187 -1.48 22.17 -10.42
N ALA A 188 -1.12 21.31 -9.46
CA ALA A 188 0.09 20.52 -9.49
C ALA A 188 -0.18 19.11 -8.96
N SER A 189 0.47 18.11 -9.57
CA SER A 189 0.38 16.72 -9.14
C SER A 189 1.64 15.97 -9.55
N LEU A 190 2.30 15.36 -8.56
CA LEU A 190 3.54 14.60 -8.73
C LEU A 190 3.29 13.21 -8.17
N GLY A 191 3.28 12.19 -9.02
CA GLY A 191 3.01 10.82 -8.60
C GLY A 191 4.27 9.99 -8.56
N ASN A 192 4.36 9.10 -7.56
CA ASN A 192 5.32 8.01 -7.52
C ASN A 192 4.54 6.71 -7.27
N GLY A 193 4.89 5.66 -8.00
CA GLY A 193 4.31 4.34 -7.82
C GLY A 193 5.11 3.33 -8.61
N GLY A 194 4.93 2.06 -8.26
CA GLY A 194 5.67 0.97 -8.85
C GLY A 194 5.24 -0.36 -8.27
N GLY A 195 5.95 -1.40 -8.68
CA GLY A 195 5.78 -2.72 -8.12
C GLY A 195 7.11 -3.43 -7.92
N THR A 196 7.09 -4.44 -7.07
CA THR A 196 8.24 -5.32 -6.85
C THR A 196 8.17 -6.53 -7.78
N GLY A 197 9.35 -7.14 -7.99
CA GLY A 197 9.52 -8.37 -8.74
C GLY A 197 10.95 -8.88 -8.56
N VAL A 198 11.13 -10.19 -8.65
CA VAL A 198 12.47 -10.80 -8.57
C VAL A 198 13.15 -10.77 -9.94
N THR A 199 14.47 -10.49 -9.95
CA THR A 199 15.31 -10.54 -11.15
C THR A 199 16.57 -11.37 -10.83
N PRO A 200 16.93 -12.37 -11.65
CA PRO A 200 16.20 -12.90 -12.81
C PRO A 200 14.88 -13.59 -12.42
N SER A 201 14.04 -13.94 -13.39
CA SER A 201 12.76 -14.62 -13.16
C SER A 201 12.94 -15.90 -12.35
N LEU A 202 12.00 -16.15 -11.43
CA LEU A 202 11.98 -17.35 -10.59
C LEU A 202 11.82 -18.61 -11.44
N THR A 203 12.54 -19.66 -11.05
CA THR A 203 12.44 -21.02 -11.60
C THR A 203 11.96 -21.97 -10.51
N SER A 204 11.63 -23.22 -10.85
CA SER A 204 11.22 -24.23 -9.86
C SER A 204 12.25 -24.46 -8.75
N ALA A 205 13.54 -24.16 -9.00
CA ALA A 205 14.61 -24.27 -7.99
C ALA A 205 14.60 -23.12 -6.95
N ASN A 206 13.72 -22.13 -7.11
CA ASN A 206 13.58 -21.01 -6.17
C ASN A 206 12.37 -21.14 -5.26
N PHE A 207 11.76 -22.32 -5.23
CA PHE A 207 10.63 -22.62 -4.35
C PHE A 207 11.05 -23.72 -3.36
N ASN A 208 10.56 -23.61 -2.13
CA ASN A 208 10.71 -24.64 -1.11
C ASN A 208 9.66 -25.76 -1.29
N ASP A 209 9.68 -26.75 -0.39
CA ASP A 209 8.76 -27.90 -0.42
C ASP A 209 7.27 -27.51 -0.31
N ASN A 210 6.96 -26.36 0.28
CA ASN A 210 5.60 -25.82 0.38
C ASN A 210 5.24 -24.92 -0.82
N ARG A 211 6.12 -24.84 -1.82
CA ARG A 211 6.01 -23.98 -2.99
C ARG A 211 5.88 -22.49 -2.63
N GLN A 212 6.48 -22.07 -1.52
CA GLN A 212 6.79 -20.67 -1.25
C GLN A 212 8.14 -20.31 -1.84
N ILE A 213 8.36 -19.03 -2.12
CA ILE A 213 9.64 -18.56 -2.66
C ILE A 213 10.70 -18.70 -1.58
N ASP A 214 11.79 -19.38 -1.90
CA ASP A 214 12.98 -19.46 -1.06
C ASP A 214 13.82 -18.19 -1.22
N PHE A 215 13.38 -17.11 -0.57
CA PHE A 215 14.12 -15.86 -0.55
C PHE A 215 15.46 -15.98 0.17
N GLN A 216 15.60 -16.92 1.11
CA GLN A 216 16.87 -17.14 1.81
C GLN A 216 17.95 -17.58 0.84
N SER A 217 17.70 -18.62 0.03
CA SER A 217 18.68 -19.08 -0.97
C SER A 217 19.03 -18.00 -2.00
N ILE A 218 18.07 -17.14 -2.35
CA ILE A 218 18.31 -16.00 -3.25
C ILE A 218 19.20 -14.95 -2.55
N TYR A 219 18.92 -14.64 -1.29
CA TYR A 219 19.69 -13.69 -0.50
C TYR A 219 21.13 -14.17 -0.28
N ASP A 220 21.32 -15.43 0.12
CA ASP A 220 22.63 -16.01 0.40
C ASP A 220 23.52 -15.92 -0.85
N ARG A 221 22.97 -16.26 -2.02
CA ARG A 221 23.68 -16.16 -3.30
C ARG A 221 24.07 -14.73 -3.67
N ASN A 222 23.21 -13.75 -3.37
CA ASN A 222 23.44 -12.35 -3.73
C ASN A 222 24.30 -11.59 -2.72
N SER A 223 24.27 -11.98 -1.44
CA SER A 223 24.98 -11.30 -0.37
C SER A 223 26.50 -11.44 -0.47
N GLY A 224 26.99 -12.43 -1.24
CA GLY A 224 28.41 -12.73 -1.35
C GLY A 224 29.02 -13.33 -0.08
N ASN A 225 28.24 -13.43 1.01
CA ASN A 225 28.63 -14.01 2.28
C ASN A 225 28.02 -15.40 2.40
N THR A 226 28.81 -16.37 2.86
CA THR A 226 28.28 -17.68 3.25
C THR A 226 27.81 -17.61 4.70
N ARG A 227 26.59 -18.08 4.94
CA ARG A 227 26.04 -18.23 6.29
C ARG A 227 26.84 -19.31 7.02
N ASP A 228 27.56 -18.94 8.07
CA ASP A 228 28.19 -19.90 8.97
C ASP A 228 27.25 -20.20 10.14
N SER A 229 26.91 -21.48 10.29
CA SER A 229 26.21 -22.00 11.47
C SER A 229 27.25 -22.38 12.53
N PHE A 230 27.71 -21.39 13.29
CA PHE A 230 28.52 -21.64 14.48
C PHE A 230 27.66 -22.25 15.61
#